data_AF-A0A9D2FVE6-F1
#
_entry.id   AF-A0A9D2FVE6-F1
#
_cell.length_a   1.000
_cell.length_b   1.000
_cell.length_c   1.000
_cell.angle_alpha   90.00
_cell.angle_beta   90.00
_cell.angle_gamma   90.00
#
_symmetry.space_group_name_H-M   'P 1'
#
loop_
_entity.id
_entity.type
_entity.pdbx_description
1 polymer ?
#
loop_
_entity_poly.entity_id
_entity_poly.type
_entity_poly.pdbx_seq_one_letter_code
_entity_poly.pdbx_strand_id
1 'polypeptide(L)'
;MNKLKTALLSTAVLSTAYLSPSVLASQLDEATVSKTDFNSVSKTFDITAQQSTNGKGIKQIDVAIWSEENGQDDLKWYSANAITEDQASVQFHLANHGNRAGNYVTHVYTTYLDGSRSGLVLDNTKITLSAPQVSVKNGVIQLTTEIYAPSNGQVKYAIWSEENGQDDLRWYDDNGKGLTQIALKNHKSYGKYFVHTYLSQNGQMIGINGQEFTVDRPELSYQITKVNGNSFDVLIHNVPEYITSVSVPTWSNVNGQDDIKWYSATKIGEGSYKAQIHLANHQYATGDYSVHIYGQNALTKSQEGLKATTGFRVEPAASEPTTAATLKVTTYVNERNTYPVGQCTWGVKSLAPWIPNWLGNAGGWANNARAKGFRVGATPRVGSIVVWPNDGGGYGHVAYVTDVESPTRIQVKEANYAGKQYIANFRGWFNPQASSWGGNVSYIYPD
;
A
#
# COMPACT_ATOMS: atom_id res chain seq x y z
N MET A 1 61.54 22.89 -3.04
CA MET A 1 61.46 24.26 -3.59
C MET A 1 60.80 25.16 -2.56
N ASN A 2 61.62 25.90 -1.82
CA ASN A 2 61.19 26.94 -0.89
C ASN A 2 60.51 28.08 -1.65
N LYS A 3 59.37 28.56 -1.14
CA LYS A 3 58.97 29.96 -1.31
C LYS A 3 58.48 30.51 0.03
N LEU A 4 59.31 31.37 0.60
CA LEU A 4 58.97 32.30 1.68
C LEU A 4 57.78 33.18 1.26
N LYS A 5 56.90 33.48 2.22
CA LYS A 5 56.30 34.80 2.38
C LYS A 5 56.31 35.21 3.86
N THR A 6 57.16 36.20 4.13
CA THR A 6 57.27 37.09 5.29
C THR A 6 55.92 37.82 5.51
N ALA A 7 55.39 37.94 6.73
CA ALA A 7 55.49 39.08 7.68
C ALA A 7 54.07 39.20 8.32
N LEU A 8 53.77 39.73 9.52
CA LEU A 8 54.31 40.83 10.32
C LEU A 8 53.89 40.65 11.80
N LEU A 9 54.71 41.23 12.69
CA LEU A 9 54.46 41.44 14.12
C LEU A 9 53.15 42.18 14.39
N SER A 10 52.44 41.78 15.45
CA SER A 10 51.38 42.57 16.06
C SER A 10 51.97 43.82 16.72
N THR A 11 51.59 44.99 16.22
CA THR A 11 51.80 46.28 16.88
C THR A 11 50.44 46.72 17.41
N ALA A 12 50.32 46.83 18.73
CA ALA A 12 49.18 47.46 19.36
C ALA A 12 49.24 48.95 19.06
N VAL A 13 48.28 49.45 18.27
CA VAL A 13 48.04 50.89 18.10
C VAL A 13 46.99 51.28 19.11
N LEU A 14 47.39 52.03 20.16
CA LEU A 14 46.46 52.83 20.95
C LEU A 14 45.85 53.89 20.02
N SER A 15 44.60 53.71 19.62
CA SER A 15 43.83 54.79 19.03
C SER A 15 43.37 55.72 20.16
N THR A 16 44.03 56.87 20.26
CA THR A 16 43.54 58.01 21.02
C THR A 16 42.24 58.50 20.38
N ALA A 17 41.13 58.32 21.08
CA ALA A 17 39.84 58.89 20.69
C ALA A 17 39.91 60.42 20.88
N TYR A 18 39.87 61.16 19.78
CA TYR A 18 39.48 62.57 19.81
C TYR A 18 37.98 62.64 20.16
N LEU A 19 37.69 62.98 21.41
CA LEU A 19 36.35 63.33 21.86
C LEU A 19 36.01 64.73 21.34
N SER A 20 35.15 64.82 20.34
CA SER A 20 34.37 66.04 20.07
C SER A 20 33.29 66.18 21.16
N PRO A 21 33.25 67.27 21.95
CA PRO A 21 32.43 67.33 23.18
C PRO A 21 30.91 67.49 23.00
N SER A 22 30.37 67.47 21.78
CA SER A 22 28.99 67.92 21.52
C SER A 22 27.96 66.82 21.22
N VAL A 23 28.31 65.53 21.30
CA VAL A 23 27.38 64.42 20.98
C VAL A 23 26.92 63.62 22.21
N LEU A 24 27.59 63.76 23.37
CA LEU A 24 27.30 62.97 24.57
C LEU A 24 26.16 63.52 25.44
N ALA A 25 25.81 64.81 25.35
CA ALA A 25 24.83 65.42 26.24
C ALA A 25 23.36 65.08 25.88
N SER A 26 23.05 64.72 24.62
CA SER A 26 21.68 64.45 24.17
C SER A 26 21.20 63.01 24.38
N GLN A 27 22.11 62.05 24.66
CA GLN A 27 21.74 60.64 24.84
C GLN A 27 21.51 60.23 26.31
N LEU A 28 21.81 61.08 27.29
CA LEU A 28 21.66 60.76 28.71
C LEU A 28 20.19 60.71 29.18
N ASP A 29 19.28 61.41 28.49
CA ASP A 29 17.86 61.50 28.85
C ASP A 29 16.95 60.57 28.04
N GLU A 30 17.49 59.96 26.97
CA GLU A 30 16.74 59.07 26.07
C GLU A 30 16.81 57.60 26.52
N ALA A 31 15.79 56.82 26.19
CA ALA A 31 15.74 55.39 26.45
C ALA A 31 16.84 54.64 25.68
N THR A 32 17.47 53.67 26.34
CA THR A 32 18.37 52.72 25.68
C THR A 32 17.52 51.67 24.98
N VAL A 33 17.74 51.48 23.68
CA VAL A 33 17.01 50.48 22.89
C VAL A 33 17.92 49.30 22.58
N SER A 34 17.41 48.09 22.79
CA SER A 34 18.09 46.84 22.50
C SER A 34 17.20 45.90 21.68
N LYS A 35 17.84 44.94 21.01
CA LYS A 35 17.18 43.90 20.22
C LYS A 35 17.82 42.55 20.51
N THR A 36 17.00 41.51 20.68
CA THR A 36 17.49 40.13 20.85
C THR A 36 17.82 39.50 19.51
N ASP A 37 18.64 38.45 19.53
CA ASP A 37 18.89 37.63 18.34
C ASP A 37 17.61 36.94 17.86
N PHE A 38 17.52 36.72 16.54
CA PHE A 38 16.40 35.99 15.96
C PHE A 38 16.37 34.54 16.42
N ASN A 39 15.28 34.14 17.05
CA ASN A 39 15.03 32.76 17.43
C ASN A 39 14.38 32.03 16.25
N SER A 40 15.13 31.10 15.64
CA SER A 40 14.67 30.34 14.46
C SER A 40 13.55 29.35 14.73
N VAL A 41 13.34 28.95 16.00
CA VAL A 41 12.27 28.02 16.40
C VAL A 41 10.95 28.76 16.59
N SER A 42 10.94 29.84 17.38
CA SER A 42 9.74 30.67 17.57
C SER A 42 9.48 31.63 16.40
N LYS A 43 10.49 31.87 15.56
CA LYS A 43 10.48 32.83 14.44
C LYS A 43 10.22 34.26 14.91
N THR A 44 10.84 34.62 16.05
CA THR A 44 10.66 35.90 16.72
C THR A 44 11.98 36.54 17.13
N PHE A 45 11.96 37.85 17.37
CA PHE A 45 12.93 38.57 18.18
C PHE A 45 12.21 39.70 18.93
N ASP A 46 12.80 40.18 20.00
CA ASP A 46 12.23 41.21 20.86
C ASP A 46 12.99 42.51 20.67
N ILE A 47 12.25 43.62 20.68
CA ILE A 47 12.80 44.97 20.70
C ILE A 47 12.34 45.60 22.00
N THR A 48 13.30 46.12 22.75
CA THR A 48 13.11 46.66 24.09
C THR A 48 13.62 48.08 24.16
N ALA A 49 12.81 49.00 24.67
CA ALA A 49 13.26 50.30 25.13
C ALA A 49 13.26 50.33 26.65
N GLN A 50 14.42 50.60 27.23
CA GLN A 50 14.63 50.74 28.66
C GLN A 50 14.86 52.21 29.01
N GLN A 51 14.10 52.73 29.98
CA GLN A 51 14.34 54.08 30.48
C GLN A 51 15.74 54.17 31.10
N SER A 52 16.50 55.20 30.73
CA SER A 52 17.82 55.49 31.31
C SER A 52 17.69 55.98 32.76
N THR A 53 18.74 55.80 33.56
CA THR A 53 18.74 56.25 34.96
C THR A 53 18.56 57.77 35.02
N ASN A 54 17.48 58.23 35.66
CA ASN A 54 17.00 59.64 35.66
C ASN A 54 16.53 60.19 34.30
N GLY A 55 16.40 59.34 33.28
CA GLY A 55 15.90 59.71 31.96
C GLY A 55 14.39 59.89 31.92
N LYS A 56 13.88 60.29 30.75
CA LYS A 56 12.46 60.58 30.53
C LYS A 56 11.61 59.32 30.63
N GLY A 57 10.45 59.42 31.30
CA GLY A 57 9.47 58.34 31.36
C GLY A 57 8.96 57.94 29.99
N ILE A 58 9.03 56.65 29.65
CA ILE A 58 8.52 56.12 28.39
C ILE A 58 7.00 56.11 28.42
N LYS A 59 6.36 56.62 27.36
CA LYS A 59 4.90 56.56 27.17
C LYS A 59 4.50 55.41 26.24
N GLN A 60 5.24 55.24 25.14
CA GLN A 60 5.01 54.23 24.12
C GLN A 60 6.23 54.08 23.23
N ILE A 61 6.40 52.89 22.64
CA ILE A 61 7.26 52.67 21.49
C ILE A 61 6.44 52.29 20.26
N ASP A 62 6.89 52.76 19.10
CA ASP A 62 6.44 52.31 17.78
C ASP A 62 7.65 51.82 16.99
N VAL A 63 7.57 50.61 16.46
CA VAL A 63 8.67 49.94 15.78
C VAL A 63 8.23 49.60 14.36
N ALA A 64 8.87 50.21 13.36
CA ALA A 64 8.69 49.87 11.96
C ALA A 64 9.70 48.80 11.56
N ILE A 65 9.20 47.70 11.01
CA ILE A 65 10.01 46.56 10.54
C ILE A 65 9.58 46.21 9.13
N TRP A 66 10.54 45.96 8.25
CA TRP A 66 10.32 45.52 6.87
C TRP A 66 11.53 44.71 6.37
N SER A 67 11.30 43.85 5.38
CA SER A 67 12.36 43.18 4.63
C SER A 67 12.97 44.13 3.60
N GLU A 68 14.29 44.20 3.49
CA GLU A 68 14.98 45.05 2.50
C GLU A 68 14.70 44.60 1.05
N GLU A 69 14.34 43.33 0.86
CA GLU A 69 14.09 42.74 -0.44
C GLU A 69 12.82 43.32 -1.10
N ASN A 70 13.02 44.34 -1.94
CA ASN A 70 12.02 45.19 -2.65
C ASN A 70 11.62 46.49 -1.94
N GLY A 71 12.44 46.98 -1.01
CA GLY A 71 12.23 48.28 -0.38
C GLY A 71 11.42 48.14 0.91
N GLN A 72 10.31 48.86 1.05
CA GLN A 72 9.43 48.82 2.24
C GLN A 72 8.06 48.20 1.91
N ASP A 73 8.01 47.27 0.97
CA ASP A 73 6.77 46.68 0.46
C ASP A 73 6.02 45.85 1.51
N ASP A 74 6.72 45.29 2.49
CA ASP A 74 6.16 44.50 3.58
C ASP A 74 6.23 45.20 4.95
N LEU A 75 6.36 46.55 4.98
CA LEU A 75 6.47 47.30 6.23
C LEU A 75 5.30 47.07 7.18
N LYS A 76 5.63 46.75 8.43
CA LYS A 76 4.70 46.58 9.55
C LYS A 76 5.13 47.43 10.74
N TRP A 77 4.14 48.04 11.38
CA TRP A 77 4.30 48.76 12.64
C TRP A 77 3.89 47.87 13.81
N TYR A 78 4.74 47.83 14.82
CA TYR A 78 4.51 47.17 16.10
C TYR A 78 4.53 48.24 17.19
N SER A 79 3.55 48.26 18.09
CA SER A 79 3.47 49.30 19.12
C SER A 79 3.29 48.69 20.50
N ALA A 80 3.91 49.28 21.51
CA ALA A 80 3.72 48.93 22.91
C ALA A 80 3.61 50.19 23.78
N ASN A 81 2.53 50.27 24.54
CA ASN A 81 2.23 51.33 25.51
C ASN A 81 2.12 50.80 26.95
N ALA A 82 2.22 49.49 27.15
CA ALA A 82 2.36 48.88 28.46
C ALA A 82 3.81 49.03 28.93
N ILE A 83 3.99 49.71 30.07
CA ILE A 83 5.30 49.95 30.67
C ILE A 83 5.40 49.14 31.95
N THR A 84 6.37 48.23 32.01
CA THR A 84 6.64 47.37 33.17
C THR A 84 8.12 47.45 33.49
N GLU A 85 8.47 47.70 34.75
CA GLU A 85 9.89 47.84 35.16
C GLU A 85 10.64 48.90 34.33
N ASP A 86 9.96 50.01 34.04
CA ASP A 86 10.45 51.11 33.19
C ASP A 86 10.86 50.69 31.77
N GLN A 87 10.29 49.58 31.29
CA GLN A 87 10.55 48.97 29.99
C GLN A 87 9.28 48.93 29.15
N ALA A 88 9.43 49.23 27.85
CA ALA A 88 8.44 48.92 26.82
C ALA A 88 9.04 47.91 25.84
N SER A 89 8.27 46.88 25.46
CA SER A 89 8.78 45.84 24.54
C SER A 89 7.74 45.47 23.49
N VAL A 90 8.21 45.22 22.27
CA VAL A 90 7.42 44.60 21.20
C VAL A 90 8.13 43.34 20.72
N GLN A 91 7.34 42.33 20.35
CA GLN A 91 7.88 41.10 19.76
C GLN A 91 7.58 41.08 18.26
N PHE A 92 8.64 40.96 17.46
CA PHE A 92 8.54 40.69 16.04
C PHE A 92 8.10 39.24 15.81
N HIS A 93 7.27 39.01 14.79
CA HIS A 93 6.88 37.68 14.31
C HIS A 93 7.09 37.60 12.81
N LEU A 94 7.91 36.65 12.35
CA LEU A 94 8.18 36.47 10.92
C LEU A 94 6.93 36.15 10.10
N ALA A 95 5.93 35.53 10.73
CA ALA A 95 4.64 35.21 10.10
C ALA A 95 3.92 36.46 9.57
N ASN A 96 4.10 37.62 10.20
CA ASN A 96 3.52 38.89 9.76
C ASN A 96 4.16 39.41 8.45
N HIS A 97 5.32 38.85 8.11
CA HIS A 97 6.13 39.13 6.92
C HIS A 97 6.18 37.91 5.98
N GLY A 98 5.17 37.04 6.06
CA GLY A 98 5.02 35.91 5.14
C GLY A 98 6.02 34.78 5.37
N ASN A 99 6.67 34.69 6.53
CA ASN A 99 7.67 33.68 6.86
C ASN A 99 8.89 33.67 5.91
N ARG A 100 9.31 34.83 5.38
CA ARG A 100 10.39 34.91 4.39
C ARG A 100 11.75 35.11 5.05
N ALA A 101 12.76 34.42 4.54
CA ALA A 101 14.14 34.78 4.80
C ALA A 101 14.43 36.14 4.15
N GLY A 102 15.37 36.89 4.72
CA GLY A 102 15.67 38.22 4.23
C GLY A 102 16.54 39.02 5.18
N ASN A 103 16.87 40.25 4.80
CA ASN A 103 17.46 41.22 5.72
C ASN A 103 16.37 42.14 6.24
N TYR A 104 16.14 42.17 7.55
CA TYR A 104 15.07 42.96 8.15
C TYR A 104 15.61 44.24 8.79
N VAL A 105 15.10 45.38 8.35
CA VAL A 105 15.41 46.70 8.92
C VAL A 105 14.50 46.96 10.11
N THR A 106 15.00 47.63 11.14
CA THR A 106 14.24 47.96 12.34
C THR A 106 14.45 49.42 12.74
N HIS A 107 13.39 50.21 12.67
CA HIS A 107 13.38 51.60 13.16
C HIS A 107 12.48 51.69 14.39
N VAL A 108 13.01 52.23 15.48
CA VAL A 108 12.33 52.35 16.77
C VAL A 108 12.07 53.82 17.06
N TYR A 109 10.83 54.15 17.44
CA TYR A 109 10.42 55.48 17.82
C TYR A 109 9.85 55.46 19.24
N THR A 110 10.53 56.12 20.16
CA THR A 110 10.13 56.21 21.57
C THR A 110 9.44 57.54 21.82
N THR A 111 8.18 57.49 22.26
CA THR A 111 7.43 58.66 22.72
C THR A 111 7.48 58.71 24.23
N TYR A 112 7.83 59.87 24.79
CA TYR A 112 7.97 60.08 26.23
C TYR A 112 6.74 60.76 26.83
N LEU A 113 6.62 60.72 28.16
CA LEU A 113 5.51 61.35 28.89
C LEU A 113 5.49 62.88 28.76
N ASP A 114 6.64 63.51 28.51
CA ASP A 114 6.77 64.95 28.25
C ASP A 114 6.29 65.36 26.84
N GLY A 115 5.87 64.40 26.02
CA GLY A 115 5.41 64.60 24.65
C GLY A 115 6.52 64.61 23.59
N SER A 116 7.80 64.56 23.98
CA SER A 116 8.91 64.44 23.04
C SER A 116 8.99 63.04 22.42
N ARG A 117 9.63 62.93 21.25
CA ARG A 117 9.81 61.67 20.51
C ARG A 117 11.25 61.55 20.01
N SER A 118 11.89 60.41 20.28
CA SER A 118 13.20 60.04 19.74
C SER A 118 13.06 58.89 18.74
N GLY A 119 13.96 58.81 17.77
CA GLY A 119 14.02 57.76 16.76
C GLY A 119 15.43 57.16 16.67
N LEU A 120 15.51 55.83 16.66
CA LEU A 120 16.76 55.08 16.54
C LEU A 120 16.64 54.01 15.46
N VAL A 121 17.66 53.91 14.61
CA VAL A 121 17.82 52.82 13.65
C VAL A 121 18.71 51.76 14.28
N LEU A 122 18.23 50.52 14.34
CA LEU A 122 19.01 49.38 14.81
C LEU A 122 19.69 48.67 13.64
N ASP A 123 20.76 47.91 13.93
CA ASP A 123 21.41 47.04 12.95
C ASP A 123 20.40 46.09 12.30
N ASN A 124 20.59 45.73 11.04
CA ASN A 124 19.65 44.83 10.35
C ASN A 124 19.73 43.40 10.89
N THR A 125 18.59 42.71 10.94
CA THR A 125 18.51 41.29 11.31
C THR A 125 18.54 40.43 10.04
N LYS A 126 19.62 39.70 9.79
CA LYS A 126 19.66 38.72 8.70
C LYS A 126 18.99 37.42 9.12
N ILE A 127 17.86 37.10 8.49
CA ILE A 127 17.14 35.83 8.66
C ILE A 127 17.49 34.92 7.48
N THR A 128 18.04 33.76 7.80
CA THR A 128 18.44 32.76 6.80
C THR A 128 17.32 31.74 6.56
N LEU A 129 17.25 31.22 5.33
CA LEU A 129 16.37 30.10 4.99
C LEU A 129 16.66 28.90 5.89
N SER A 130 15.61 28.18 6.30
CA SER A 130 15.79 26.90 6.99
C SER A 130 16.00 25.76 5.99
N ALA A 131 16.86 24.81 6.35
CA ALA A 131 16.98 23.56 5.62
C ALA A 131 15.62 22.84 5.61
N PRO A 132 15.15 22.33 4.46
CA PRO A 132 13.90 21.60 4.39
C PRO A 132 14.01 20.30 5.20
N GLN A 133 12.94 19.89 5.86
CA GLN A 133 12.83 18.53 6.38
C GLN A 133 12.48 17.58 5.23
N VAL A 134 13.23 16.48 5.10
CA VAL A 134 13.02 15.48 4.04
C VAL A 134 12.31 14.26 4.60
N SER A 135 11.28 13.79 3.92
CA SER A 135 10.68 12.47 4.19
C SER A 135 10.19 11.81 2.91
N VAL A 136 10.05 10.49 2.91
CA VAL A 136 9.47 9.74 1.80
C VAL A 136 8.23 9.00 2.29
N LYS A 137 7.09 9.25 1.66
CA LYS A 137 5.82 8.58 1.98
C LYS A 137 5.10 8.24 0.70
N ASN A 138 4.60 7.01 0.59
CA ASN A 138 3.78 6.53 -0.53
C ASN A 138 4.39 6.82 -1.92
N GLY A 139 5.71 6.68 -2.07
CA GLY A 139 6.38 6.96 -3.35
C GLY A 139 6.47 8.45 -3.70
N VAL A 140 6.36 9.34 -2.71
CA VAL A 140 6.52 10.79 -2.85
C VAL A 140 7.60 11.26 -1.87
N ILE A 141 8.57 12.01 -2.39
CA ILE A 141 9.53 12.78 -1.59
C ILE A 141 8.83 14.07 -1.16
N GLN A 142 8.80 14.31 0.15
CA GLN A 142 8.20 15.47 0.79
C GLN A 142 9.31 16.34 1.39
N LEU A 143 9.36 17.59 0.95
CA LEU A 143 10.30 18.60 1.41
C LEU A 143 9.52 19.70 2.13
N THR A 144 9.66 19.76 3.45
CA THR A 144 8.95 20.74 4.29
C THR A 144 9.86 21.89 4.65
N THR A 145 9.54 23.10 4.21
CA THR A 145 10.30 24.32 4.49
C THR A 145 9.51 25.24 5.42
N GLU A 146 10.17 25.80 6.41
CA GLU A 146 9.51 26.57 7.48
C GLU A 146 9.78 28.07 7.44
N ILE A 147 10.88 28.47 6.79
CA ILE A 147 11.23 29.84 6.45
C ILE A 147 11.47 29.83 4.94
N TYR A 148 10.71 30.61 4.19
CA TYR A 148 10.65 30.60 2.72
C TYR A 148 11.70 31.50 2.10
N ALA A 149 11.89 31.38 0.77
CA ALA A 149 12.78 32.27 0.05
C ALA A 149 12.40 33.75 0.24
N PRO A 150 13.39 34.66 0.18
CA PRO A 150 13.13 36.09 0.04
C PRO A 150 12.30 36.37 -1.22
N SER A 151 11.65 37.53 -1.24
CA SER A 151 10.75 37.96 -2.33
C SER A 151 11.38 38.00 -3.72
N ASN A 152 12.69 38.20 -3.80
CA ASN A 152 13.50 38.24 -5.03
C ASN A 152 14.29 36.94 -5.28
N GLY A 153 13.95 35.84 -4.60
CA GLY A 153 14.62 34.56 -4.74
C GLY A 153 13.66 33.38 -4.85
N GLN A 154 14.20 32.22 -5.23
CA GLN A 154 13.46 30.96 -5.34
C GLN A 154 14.28 29.82 -4.74
N VAL A 155 13.68 28.99 -3.89
CA VAL A 155 14.33 27.75 -3.43
C VAL A 155 14.27 26.71 -4.55
N LYS A 156 15.39 26.01 -4.77
CA LYS A 156 15.51 24.89 -5.72
C LYS A 156 16.14 23.68 -5.03
N TYR A 157 15.70 22.50 -5.44
CA TYR A 157 16.18 21.22 -4.95
C TYR A 157 16.84 20.44 -6.09
N ALA A 158 18.09 20.04 -5.92
CA ALA A 158 18.73 19.03 -6.77
C ALA A 158 18.64 17.68 -6.05
N ILE A 159 17.99 16.70 -6.69
CA ILE A 159 17.78 15.37 -6.12
C ILE A 159 18.34 14.32 -7.07
N TRP A 160 19.08 13.35 -6.53
CA TRP A 160 19.60 12.19 -7.27
C TRP A 160 19.82 11.00 -6.35
N SER A 161 19.83 9.80 -6.91
CA SER A 161 20.25 8.57 -6.23
C SER A 161 21.76 8.38 -6.29
N GLU A 162 22.34 7.73 -5.29
CA GLU A 162 23.75 7.30 -5.34
C GLU A 162 23.96 6.10 -6.29
N GLU A 163 22.93 5.27 -6.47
CA GLU A 163 22.98 4.06 -7.29
C GLU A 163 23.24 4.43 -8.75
N ASN A 164 24.38 4.01 -9.29
CA ASN A 164 24.90 4.42 -10.61
C ASN A 164 25.38 5.88 -10.72
N GLY A 165 25.68 6.54 -9.59
CA GLY A 165 26.12 7.94 -9.56
C GLY A 165 24.97 8.92 -9.83
N GLN A 166 25.25 10.13 -10.31
CA GLN A 166 24.24 11.19 -10.51
C GLN A 166 23.42 11.01 -11.81
N ASP A 167 23.14 9.78 -12.23
CA ASP A 167 22.53 9.51 -13.54
C ASP A 167 21.06 9.96 -13.64
N ASP A 168 20.42 10.19 -12.50
CA ASP A 168 19.03 10.60 -12.38
C ASP A 168 18.83 11.98 -11.73
N LEU A 169 19.90 12.79 -11.68
CA LEU A 169 19.84 14.14 -11.12
C LEU A 169 18.75 14.98 -11.78
N ARG A 170 17.87 15.52 -10.96
CA ARG A 170 16.79 16.43 -11.37
C ARG A 170 16.70 17.63 -10.46
N TRP A 171 16.39 18.76 -11.08
CA TRP A 171 16.10 20.01 -10.40
C TRP A 171 14.60 20.20 -10.25
N TYR A 172 14.19 20.64 -9.06
CA TYR A 172 12.81 20.94 -8.72
C TYR A 172 12.74 22.33 -8.09
N ASP A 173 11.69 23.07 -8.44
CA ASP A 173 11.38 24.35 -7.81
C ASP A 173 10.56 24.10 -6.54
N ASP A 174 10.88 24.83 -5.47
CA ASP A 174 10.02 24.86 -4.30
C ASP A 174 8.68 25.53 -4.62
N ASN A 175 7.63 25.05 -3.97
CA ASN A 175 6.28 25.54 -4.20
C ASN A 175 5.96 26.87 -3.49
N GLY A 176 6.85 27.37 -2.62
CA GLY A 176 6.68 28.60 -1.86
C GLY A 176 5.55 28.54 -0.80
N LYS A 177 5.05 27.34 -0.50
CA LYS A 177 3.92 27.09 0.41
C LYS A 177 4.27 26.10 1.52
N GLY A 178 5.55 25.82 1.71
CA GLY A 178 6.08 25.06 2.83
C GLY A 178 6.08 23.53 2.69
N LEU A 179 5.43 22.94 1.68
CA LEU A 179 5.52 21.50 1.41
C LEU A 179 5.66 21.22 -0.09
N THR A 180 6.87 20.92 -0.55
CA THR A 180 7.12 20.50 -1.93
C THR A 180 7.05 18.98 -2.05
N GLN A 181 6.25 18.50 -3.01
CA GLN A 181 6.02 17.06 -3.24
C GLN A 181 6.59 16.65 -4.59
N ILE A 182 7.48 15.66 -4.59
CA ILE A 182 8.17 15.18 -5.77
C ILE A 182 7.90 13.69 -5.91
N ALA A 183 7.31 13.28 -7.02
CA ALA A 183 7.00 11.87 -7.25
C ALA A 183 8.30 11.08 -7.43
N LEU A 184 8.48 10.03 -6.63
CA LEU A 184 9.70 9.23 -6.64
C LEU A 184 9.92 8.54 -8.00
N LYS A 185 8.85 8.23 -8.74
CA LYS A 185 8.90 7.72 -10.14
C LYS A 185 9.67 8.59 -11.13
N ASN A 186 10.01 9.82 -10.75
CA ASN A 186 10.87 10.70 -11.54
C ASN A 186 12.36 10.32 -11.42
N HIS A 187 12.70 9.48 -10.46
CA HIS A 187 14.03 8.96 -10.16
C HIS A 187 14.15 7.49 -10.57
N LYS A 188 15.36 6.93 -10.50
CA LYS A 188 15.66 5.67 -11.19
C LYS A 188 15.91 4.45 -10.31
N SER A 189 16.11 4.63 -9.01
CA SER A 189 16.76 3.57 -8.22
C SER A 189 16.23 3.45 -6.80
N TYR A 190 16.71 2.42 -6.09
CA TYR A 190 16.54 2.28 -4.66
C TYR A 190 17.80 2.81 -3.94
N GLY A 191 17.83 2.67 -2.62
CA GLY A 191 19.01 2.95 -1.82
C GLY A 191 19.14 4.43 -1.48
N LYS A 192 20.38 4.90 -1.39
CA LYS A 192 20.70 6.24 -0.88
C LYS A 192 20.40 7.31 -1.92
N TYR A 193 19.77 8.39 -1.47
CA TYR A 193 19.50 9.59 -2.23
C TYR A 193 20.12 10.80 -1.57
N PHE A 194 20.41 11.81 -2.38
CA PHE A 194 20.87 13.11 -1.94
C PHE A 194 19.86 14.19 -2.34
N VAL A 195 19.65 15.16 -1.45
CA VAL A 195 18.89 16.38 -1.68
C VAL A 195 19.79 17.55 -1.36
N HIS A 196 20.18 18.31 -2.39
CA HIS A 196 20.86 19.58 -2.20
C HIS A 196 19.89 20.73 -2.38
N THR A 197 19.82 21.61 -1.40
CA THR A 197 18.95 22.77 -1.39
C THR A 197 19.75 24.02 -1.73
N TYR A 198 19.23 24.81 -2.65
CA TYR A 198 19.83 26.07 -3.09
C TYR A 198 18.81 27.21 -3.06
N LEU A 199 19.27 28.41 -2.76
CA LEU A 199 18.54 29.64 -3.03
C LEU A 199 19.06 30.23 -4.35
N SER A 200 18.19 30.28 -5.36
CA SER A 200 18.42 30.99 -6.61
C SER A 200 18.01 32.45 -6.43
N GLN A 201 18.97 33.35 -6.30
CA GLN A 201 18.72 34.79 -6.07
C GLN A 201 19.69 35.61 -6.92
N ASN A 202 19.18 36.59 -7.66
CA ASN A 202 19.98 37.49 -8.52
C ASN A 202 20.91 36.75 -9.51
N GLY A 203 20.47 35.61 -10.05
CA GLY A 203 21.25 34.81 -10.99
C GLY A 203 22.37 33.96 -10.34
N GLN A 204 22.47 33.94 -9.01
CA GLN A 204 23.41 33.10 -8.26
C GLN A 204 22.69 31.97 -7.53
N MET A 205 23.34 30.81 -7.45
CA MET A 205 22.90 29.66 -6.67
C MET A 205 23.66 29.61 -5.35
N ILE A 206 22.99 29.96 -4.26
CA ILE A 206 23.54 29.95 -2.91
C ILE A 206 23.19 28.61 -2.27
N GLY A 207 24.20 27.80 -1.93
CA GLY A 207 23.99 26.51 -1.26
C GLY A 207 23.46 26.71 0.16
N ILE A 208 22.35 26.05 0.49
CA ILE A 208 21.73 26.10 1.82
C ILE A 208 22.15 24.89 2.64
N ASN A 209 21.91 23.68 2.11
CA ASN A 209 22.33 22.44 2.75
C ASN A 209 22.34 21.25 1.78
N GLY A 210 22.99 20.17 2.20
CA GLY A 210 22.83 18.83 1.63
C GLY A 210 22.26 17.88 2.67
N GLN A 211 21.32 17.04 2.25
CA GLN A 211 20.71 15.98 3.05
C GLN A 211 20.73 14.67 2.29
N GLU A 212 20.65 13.57 3.03
CA GLU A 212 20.50 12.24 2.49
C GLU A 212 19.26 11.56 3.06
N PHE A 213 18.66 10.67 2.26
CA PHE A 213 17.60 9.78 2.69
C PHE A 213 17.73 8.45 1.95
N THR A 214 17.09 7.40 2.46
CA THR A 214 17.10 6.08 1.83
C THR A 214 15.72 5.75 1.29
N VAL A 215 15.67 5.21 0.07
CA VAL A 215 14.50 4.57 -0.50
C VAL A 215 14.68 3.07 -0.40
N ASP A 216 13.97 2.46 0.54
CA ASP A 216 14.01 1.02 0.72
C ASP A 216 13.28 0.28 -0.41
N ARG A 217 13.70 -0.97 -0.62
CA ARG A 217 12.94 -1.90 -1.47
C ARG A 217 11.56 -2.14 -0.84
N PRO A 218 10.51 -2.32 -1.66
CA PRO A 218 9.15 -2.48 -1.16
C PRO A 218 8.98 -3.77 -0.36
N GLU A 219 8.58 -3.64 0.91
CA GLU A 219 8.17 -4.77 1.74
C GLU A 219 6.66 -5.01 1.63
N LEU A 220 6.27 -5.84 0.66
CA LEU A 220 4.87 -6.22 0.47
C LEU A 220 4.45 -7.39 1.38
N SER A 221 3.16 -7.48 1.65
CA SER A 221 2.54 -8.65 2.29
C SER A 221 1.59 -9.36 1.32
N TYR A 222 1.32 -10.63 1.58
CA TYR A 222 0.44 -11.44 0.74
C TYR A 222 -0.39 -12.42 1.57
N GLN A 223 -1.50 -12.87 0.98
CA GLN A 223 -2.31 -13.98 1.47
C GLN A 223 -2.76 -14.83 0.29
N ILE A 224 -2.60 -16.14 0.39
CA ILE A 224 -3.11 -17.10 -0.59
C ILE A 224 -4.25 -17.87 0.05
N THR A 225 -5.43 -17.82 -0.56
CA THR A 225 -6.63 -18.46 -0.02
C THR A 225 -7.27 -19.35 -1.08
N LYS A 226 -7.60 -20.58 -0.68
CA LYS A 226 -8.40 -21.48 -1.52
C LYS A 226 -9.82 -20.94 -1.65
N VAL A 227 -10.24 -20.65 -2.88
CA VAL A 227 -11.61 -20.19 -3.17
C VAL A 227 -12.55 -21.38 -3.27
N ASN A 228 -12.14 -22.40 -4.01
CA ASN A 228 -12.85 -23.67 -4.18
C ASN A 228 -11.88 -24.77 -4.62
N GLY A 229 -12.38 -25.94 -5.02
CA GLY A 229 -11.54 -27.05 -5.51
C GLY A 229 -10.68 -26.72 -6.74
N ASN A 230 -10.99 -25.65 -7.47
CA ASN A 230 -10.43 -25.36 -8.79
C ASN A 230 -9.62 -24.05 -8.83
N SER A 231 -9.60 -23.25 -7.76
CA SER A 231 -9.01 -21.92 -7.80
C SER A 231 -8.55 -21.39 -6.44
N PHE A 232 -7.53 -20.52 -6.49
CA PHE A 232 -6.94 -19.83 -5.35
C PHE A 232 -6.85 -18.33 -5.65
N ASP A 233 -7.15 -17.50 -4.66
CA ASP A 233 -6.92 -16.06 -4.73
C ASP A 233 -5.58 -15.72 -4.06
N VAL A 234 -4.80 -14.85 -4.71
CA VAL A 234 -3.56 -14.26 -4.18
C VAL A 234 -3.83 -12.78 -3.95
N LEU A 235 -4.00 -12.40 -2.68
CA LEU A 235 -4.16 -11.01 -2.24
C LEU A 235 -2.79 -10.45 -1.88
N ILE A 236 -2.48 -9.25 -2.38
CA ILE A 236 -1.18 -8.59 -2.24
C ILE A 236 -1.44 -7.19 -1.69
N HIS A 237 -0.72 -6.79 -0.64
CA HIS A 237 -0.89 -5.50 0.03
C HIS A 237 0.45 -4.78 0.19
N ASN A 238 0.38 -3.50 0.56
CA ASN A 238 1.53 -2.60 0.73
C ASN A 238 2.36 -2.44 -0.56
N VAL A 239 1.73 -2.52 -1.72
CA VAL A 239 2.38 -2.27 -3.01
C VAL A 239 2.54 -0.76 -3.22
N PRO A 240 3.76 -0.21 -3.33
CA PRO A 240 3.93 1.24 -3.47
C PRO A 240 3.43 1.77 -4.82
N GLU A 241 3.12 3.06 -4.88
CA GLU A 241 2.53 3.70 -6.06
C GLU A 241 3.44 3.67 -7.31
N TYR A 242 4.76 3.62 -7.11
CA TYR A 242 5.72 3.50 -8.20
C TYR A 242 5.75 2.10 -8.84
N ILE A 243 5.11 1.09 -8.23
CA ILE A 243 4.84 -0.20 -8.87
C ILE A 243 3.54 -0.09 -9.66
N THR A 244 3.68 -0.02 -10.98
CA THR A 244 2.60 0.33 -11.92
C THR A 244 1.70 -0.85 -12.30
N SER A 245 2.21 -2.07 -12.17
CA SER A 245 1.44 -3.30 -12.37
C SER A 245 2.06 -4.45 -11.58
N VAL A 246 1.25 -5.45 -11.26
CA VAL A 246 1.65 -6.63 -10.51
C VAL A 246 1.30 -7.88 -11.31
N SER A 247 2.27 -8.80 -11.41
CA SER A 247 2.11 -10.10 -12.05
C SER A 247 2.50 -11.22 -11.09
N VAL A 248 1.74 -12.31 -11.13
CA VAL A 248 1.86 -13.43 -10.20
C VAL A 248 2.16 -14.71 -11.01
N PRO A 249 3.44 -14.94 -11.38
CA PRO A 249 3.83 -16.22 -11.96
C PRO A 249 3.61 -17.36 -10.95
N THR A 250 2.92 -18.40 -11.41
CA THR A 250 2.59 -19.59 -10.63
C THR A 250 2.89 -20.83 -11.46
N TRP A 251 3.42 -21.88 -10.84
CA TRP A 251 3.67 -23.18 -11.44
C TRP A 251 3.48 -24.27 -10.40
N SER A 252 3.14 -25.49 -10.83
CA SER A 252 3.21 -26.66 -9.97
C SER A 252 4.66 -27.11 -9.86
N ASN A 253 5.09 -27.59 -8.70
CA ASN A 253 6.46 -28.09 -8.54
C ASN A 253 6.67 -29.48 -9.14
N VAL A 254 5.62 -30.05 -9.73
CA VAL A 254 5.68 -31.29 -10.50
C VAL A 254 6.51 -31.00 -11.74
N ASN A 255 7.56 -31.79 -11.98
CA ASN A 255 8.46 -31.63 -13.14
C ASN A 255 9.17 -30.25 -13.26
N GLY A 256 9.17 -29.43 -12.20
CA GLY A 256 9.90 -28.16 -12.19
C GLY A 256 9.01 -26.96 -12.52
N GLN A 257 9.45 -26.07 -13.43
CA GLN A 257 8.71 -24.86 -13.85
C GLN A 257 8.09 -25.03 -15.26
N ASP A 258 7.76 -26.26 -15.64
CA ASP A 258 7.31 -26.59 -17.01
C ASP A 258 5.90 -26.04 -17.32
N ASP A 259 5.06 -25.84 -16.31
CA ASP A 259 3.68 -25.37 -16.44
C ASP A 259 3.45 -23.91 -16.00
N ILE A 260 4.51 -23.10 -15.92
CA ILE A 260 4.42 -21.71 -15.43
C ILE A 260 3.40 -20.86 -16.20
N LYS A 261 2.54 -20.17 -15.44
CA LYS A 261 1.55 -19.21 -15.94
C LYS A 261 1.67 -17.89 -15.21
N TRP A 262 1.68 -16.81 -15.98
CA TRP A 262 1.74 -15.44 -15.48
C TRP A 262 0.33 -14.87 -15.37
N TYR A 263 -0.12 -14.63 -14.14
CA TYR A 263 -1.42 -14.03 -13.86
C TYR A 263 -1.26 -12.54 -13.60
N SER A 264 -1.93 -11.69 -14.40
CA SER A 264 -2.01 -10.27 -14.09
C SER A 264 -2.91 -10.05 -12.88
N ALA A 265 -2.42 -9.31 -11.89
CA ALA A 265 -3.22 -8.98 -10.71
C ALA A 265 -4.03 -7.70 -10.95
N THR A 266 -5.29 -7.72 -10.55
CA THR A 266 -6.20 -6.57 -10.62
C THR A 266 -6.04 -5.71 -9.38
N LYS A 267 -5.91 -4.40 -9.53
CA LYS A 267 -5.91 -3.47 -8.39
C LYS A 267 -7.30 -3.46 -7.74
N ILE A 268 -7.35 -3.72 -6.43
CA ILE A 268 -8.60 -3.79 -5.65
C ILE A 268 -8.70 -2.70 -4.58
N GLY A 269 -7.64 -1.91 -4.40
CA GLY A 269 -7.58 -0.79 -3.45
C GLY A 269 -6.23 -0.07 -3.54
N GLU A 270 -6.03 0.96 -2.71
CA GLU A 270 -4.72 1.61 -2.59
C GLU A 270 -3.68 0.61 -2.08
N GLY A 271 -2.61 0.41 -2.85
CA GLY A 271 -1.56 -0.56 -2.55
C GLY A 271 -2.01 -2.03 -2.49
N SER A 272 -3.23 -2.35 -2.95
CA SER A 272 -3.79 -3.71 -2.89
C SER A 272 -4.16 -4.27 -4.26
N TYR A 273 -3.72 -5.50 -4.52
CA TYR A 273 -3.93 -6.21 -5.78
C TYR A 273 -4.41 -7.65 -5.52
N LYS A 274 -5.15 -8.22 -6.48
CA LYS A 274 -5.64 -9.59 -6.45
C LYS A 274 -5.39 -10.32 -7.77
N ALA A 275 -4.78 -11.50 -7.71
CA ALA A 275 -4.75 -12.44 -8.82
C ALA A 275 -5.57 -13.70 -8.46
N GLN A 276 -6.25 -14.28 -9.44
CA GLN A 276 -6.93 -15.56 -9.28
C GLN A 276 -6.24 -16.63 -10.10
N ILE A 277 -5.74 -17.66 -9.42
CA ILE A 277 -5.04 -18.79 -9.99
C ILE A 277 -6.06 -19.89 -10.28
N HIS A 278 -6.09 -20.37 -11.51
CA HIS A 278 -6.99 -21.45 -11.93
C HIS A 278 -6.20 -22.73 -12.16
N LEU A 279 -6.52 -23.79 -11.42
CA LEU A 279 -5.81 -25.08 -11.53
C LEU A 279 -5.92 -25.70 -12.92
N ALA A 280 -6.98 -25.38 -13.68
CA ALA A 280 -7.14 -25.81 -15.07
C ALA A 280 -5.96 -25.39 -15.96
N ASN A 281 -5.35 -24.24 -15.69
CA ASN A 281 -4.19 -23.74 -16.44
C ASN A 281 -2.90 -24.51 -16.13
N HIS A 282 -2.92 -25.30 -15.05
CA HIS A 282 -1.85 -26.16 -14.54
C HIS A 282 -2.25 -27.64 -14.62
N GLN A 283 -3.20 -27.97 -15.50
CA GLN A 283 -3.68 -29.34 -15.73
C GLN A 283 -4.15 -30.07 -14.46
N TYR A 284 -4.58 -29.30 -13.45
CA TYR A 284 -4.96 -29.82 -12.13
C TYR A 284 -3.86 -30.65 -11.45
N ALA A 285 -2.59 -30.30 -11.69
CA ALA A 285 -1.46 -30.94 -11.01
C ALA A 285 -1.66 -30.90 -9.49
N THR A 286 -1.32 -31.99 -8.82
CA THR A 286 -1.42 -32.13 -7.36
C THR A 286 -0.04 -31.98 -6.74
N GLY A 287 0.02 -31.52 -5.49
CA GLY A 287 1.26 -31.25 -4.77
C GLY A 287 1.48 -29.76 -4.54
N ASP A 288 2.72 -29.38 -4.26
CA ASP A 288 3.09 -28.01 -3.94
C ASP A 288 3.15 -27.15 -5.21
N TYR A 289 2.64 -25.93 -5.12
CA TYR A 289 2.71 -24.89 -6.13
C TYR A 289 3.57 -23.76 -5.63
N SER A 290 4.46 -23.26 -6.48
CA SER A 290 5.21 -22.04 -6.20
C SER A 290 4.49 -20.84 -6.80
N VAL A 291 4.42 -19.76 -6.01
CA VAL A 291 3.78 -18.50 -6.40
C VAL A 291 4.77 -17.38 -6.10
N HIS A 292 5.17 -16.62 -7.11
CA HIS A 292 6.04 -15.45 -6.94
C HIS A 292 5.25 -14.19 -7.30
N ILE A 293 5.72 -13.04 -6.82
CA ILE A 293 5.12 -11.74 -7.08
C ILE A 293 6.17 -10.87 -7.76
N TYR A 294 5.83 -10.38 -8.94
CA TYR A 294 6.62 -9.45 -9.74
C TYR A 294 5.86 -8.16 -9.95
N GLY A 295 6.58 -7.06 -10.15
CA GLY A 295 5.97 -5.77 -10.48
C GLY A 295 6.73 -5.01 -11.56
N GLN A 296 6.02 -4.20 -12.32
CA GLN A 296 6.64 -3.20 -13.21
C GLN A 296 6.97 -1.96 -12.40
N ASN A 297 8.25 -1.71 -12.22
CA ASN A 297 8.75 -0.63 -11.40
C ASN A 297 9.04 0.62 -12.25
N ALA A 298 8.33 1.71 -11.98
CA ALA A 298 8.53 2.98 -12.67
C ALA A 298 9.88 3.64 -12.34
N LEU A 299 10.48 3.32 -11.18
CA LEU A 299 11.80 3.78 -10.79
C LEU A 299 12.85 3.15 -11.70
N THR A 300 13.03 1.84 -11.58
CA THR A 300 14.06 1.11 -12.33
C THR A 300 13.72 0.93 -13.81
N LYS A 301 12.49 1.31 -14.21
CA LYS A 301 11.93 1.11 -15.57
C LYS A 301 12.00 -0.35 -16.03
N SER A 302 11.90 -1.27 -15.08
CA SER A 302 12.10 -2.69 -15.31
C SER A 302 11.11 -3.51 -14.50
N GLN A 303 10.94 -4.76 -14.91
CA GLN A 303 10.21 -5.74 -14.14
C GLN A 303 11.15 -6.33 -13.08
N GLU A 304 10.69 -6.38 -11.84
CA GLU A 304 11.47 -6.93 -10.74
C GLU A 304 10.68 -7.95 -9.92
N GLY A 305 11.40 -8.91 -9.33
CA GLY A 305 10.85 -9.84 -8.36
C GLY A 305 10.66 -9.13 -7.03
N LEU A 306 9.41 -8.94 -6.62
CA LEU A 306 9.06 -8.24 -5.39
C LEU A 306 9.01 -9.18 -4.19
N LYS A 307 8.54 -10.42 -4.39
CA LYS A 307 8.50 -11.43 -3.31
C LYS A 307 8.38 -12.85 -3.84
N ALA A 308 9.07 -13.79 -3.19
CA ALA A 308 8.76 -15.21 -3.29
C ALA A 308 7.80 -15.57 -2.14
N THR A 309 6.66 -16.18 -2.46
CA THR A 309 5.70 -16.63 -1.43
C THR A 309 6.01 -18.05 -0.97
N THR A 310 5.34 -18.52 0.08
CA THR A 310 5.37 -19.93 0.47
C THR A 310 4.58 -20.84 -0.48
N GLY A 311 3.85 -20.27 -1.45
CA GLY A 311 3.01 -21.04 -2.35
C GLY A 311 1.76 -21.62 -1.69
N PHE A 312 1.19 -22.64 -2.31
CA PHE A 312 0.07 -23.41 -1.75
C PHE A 312 0.19 -24.87 -2.18
N ARG A 313 -0.54 -25.76 -1.49
CA ARG A 313 -0.57 -27.18 -1.82
C ARG A 313 -1.95 -27.59 -2.31
N VAL A 314 -1.99 -28.27 -3.45
CA VAL A 314 -3.19 -28.92 -3.97
C VAL A 314 -3.13 -30.37 -3.58
N GLU A 315 -3.94 -30.76 -2.59
CA GLU A 315 -4.06 -32.16 -2.27
C GLU A 315 -4.69 -32.92 -3.45
N PRO A 316 -4.21 -34.13 -3.76
CA PRO A 316 -4.94 -35.05 -4.61
C PRO A 316 -6.39 -35.10 -4.15
N ALA A 317 -7.33 -35.04 -5.09
CA ALA A 317 -8.72 -35.36 -4.78
C ALA A 317 -8.68 -36.68 -4.01
N ALA A 318 -9.12 -36.68 -2.75
CA ALA A 318 -8.97 -37.82 -1.88
C ALA A 318 -9.46 -39.06 -2.62
N SER A 319 -8.54 -39.95 -3.00
CA SER A 319 -8.89 -41.36 -3.09
C SER A 319 -9.39 -41.67 -1.70
N GLU A 320 -10.70 -41.77 -1.52
CA GLU A 320 -11.28 -42.21 -0.26
C GLU A 320 -10.47 -43.41 0.23
N PRO A 321 -10.09 -43.46 1.52
CA PRO A 321 -9.29 -44.57 2.02
C PRO A 321 -10.03 -45.87 1.69
N THR A 322 -9.42 -46.66 0.81
CA THR A 322 -9.87 -48.00 0.41
C THR A 322 -9.71 -48.92 1.62
N THR A 323 -10.62 -48.82 2.57
CA THR A 323 -10.65 -49.72 3.73
C THR A 323 -11.77 -50.73 3.51
N ALA A 324 -11.37 -51.95 3.13
CA ALA A 324 -12.12 -53.20 3.30
C ALA A 324 -13.45 -53.41 2.51
N ALA A 325 -13.47 -53.13 1.21
CA ALA A 325 -14.62 -53.45 0.32
C ALA A 325 -14.40 -54.65 -0.64
N THR A 326 -13.18 -55.15 -0.81
CA THR A 326 -12.84 -56.05 -1.92
C THR A 326 -13.30 -57.50 -1.77
N LEU A 327 -13.86 -57.91 -0.62
CA LEU A 327 -14.26 -59.30 -0.36
C LEU A 327 -15.76 -59.60 -0.62
N LYS A 328 -16.66 -58.60 -0.69
CA LYS A 328 -18.11 -58.84 -0.82
C LYS A 328 -18.63 -58.83 -2.27
N VAL A 329 -18.01 -58.04 -3.13
CA VAL A 329 -18.42 -57.81 -4.53
C VAL A 329 -18.21 -59.07 -5.39
N THR A 330 -17.13 -59.80 -5.13
CA THR A 330 -16.73 -61.01 -5.87
C THR A 330 -17.70 -62.19 -5.69
N THR A 331 -18.51 -62.20 -4.63
CA THR A 331 -19.48 -63.28 -4.35
C THR A 331 -20.66 -63.27 -5.32
N TYR A 332 -21.09 -62.10 -5.80
CA TYR A 332 -22.37 -61.96 -6.53
C TYR A 332 -22.24 -61.89 -8.05
N VAL A 333 -21.04 -61.59 -8.56
CA VAL A 333 -20.79 -61.39 -10.00
C VAL A 333 -21.08 -62.63 -10.85
N ASN A 334 -21.03 -63.83 -10.25
CA ASN A 334 -21.30 -65.10 -10.93
C ASN A 334 -22.75 -65.61 -10.72
N GLU A 335 -23.60 -64.86 -10.01
CA GLU A 335 -24.99 -65.27 -9.83
C GLU A 335 -25.81 -65.06 -11.11
N ARG A 336 -26.61 -66.07 -11.47
CA ARG A 336 -27.63 -65.92 -12.51
C ARG A 336 -28.64 -64.84 -12.08
N ASN A 337 -28.98 -63.92 -12.98
CA ASN A 337 -29.98 -62.87 -12.75
C ASN A 337 -31.37 -63.49 -12.53
N THR A 338 -31.98 -63.27 -11.36
CA THR A 338 -33.29 -63.83 -10.98
C THR A 338 -34.47 -62.88 -11.19
N TYR A 339 -34.23 -61.65 -11.64
CA TYR A 339 -35.29 -60.67 -11.84
C TYR A 339 -36.06 -60.92 -13.16
N PRO A 340 -37.38 -60.66 -13.22
CA PRO A 340 -38.16 -60.85 -14.43
C PRO A 340 -37.61 -60.05 -15.61
N VAL A 341 -37.39 -60.74 -16.74
CA VAL A 341 -36.83 -60.14 -17.95
C VAL A 341 -37.65 -58.92 -18.36
N GLY A 342 -36.95 -57.84 -18.69
CA GLY A 342 -37.56 -56.60 -19.15
C GLY A 342 -37.96 -55.61 -18.05
N GLN A 343 -37.81 -55.96 -16.76
CA GLN A 343 -38.03 -55.04 -15.64
C GLN A 343 -36.79 -54.17 -15.34
N CYS A 344 -36.97 -53.03 -14.67
CA CYS A 344 -35.87 -52.13 -14.29
C CYS A 344 -34.81 -52.83 -13.42
N THR A 345 -35.25 -53.66 -12.48
CA THR A 345 -34.41 -54.51 -11.64
C THR A 345 -33.58 -55.52 -12.45
N TRP A 346 -34.19 -56.16 -13.45
CA TRP A 346 -33.48 -57.04 -14.38
C TRP A 346 -32.46 -56.29 -15.23
N GLY A 347 -32.80 -55.10 -15.72
CA GLY A 347 -31.90 -54.26 -16.49
C GLY A 347 -30.66 -53.88 -15.69
N VAL A 348 -30.86 -53.42 -14.45
CA VAL A 348 -29.76 -53.06 -13.56
C VAL A 348 -28.92 -54.27 -13.16
N LYS A 349 -29.51 -55.41 -12.74
CA LYS A 349 -28.72 -56.61 -12.40
C LYS A 349 -27.91 -57.13 -13.61
N SER A 350 -28.37 -56.91 -14.84
CA SER A 350 -27.63 -57.27 -16.06
C SER A 350 -26.45 -56.34 -16.33
N LEU A 351 -26.53 -55.06 -15.94
CA LEU A 351 -25.46 -54.08 -16.09
C LEU A 351 -24.49 -54.05 -14.90
N ALA A 352 -24.98 -54.39 -13.72
CA ALA A 352 -24.28 -54.40 -12.45
C ALA A 352 -24.35 -55.80 -11.82
N PRO A 353 -23.66 -56.81 -12.39
CA PRO A 353 -23.75 -58.20 -11.91
C PRO A 353 -23.31 -58.37 -10.45
N TRP A 354 -22.55 -57.41 -9.92
CA TRP A 354 -22.09 -57.35 -8.53
C TRP A 354 -23.21 -57.10 -7.49
N ILE A 355 -24.37 -56.58 -7.90
CA ILE A 355 -25.50 -56.42 -6.96
C ILE A 355 -26.13 -57.79 -6.70
N PRO A 356 -26.44 -58.20 -5.47
CA PRO A 356 -27.03 -59.52 -5.19
C PRO A 356 -28.43 -59.65 -5.78
N ASN A 357 -28.84 -60.89 -6.03
CA ASN A 357 -30.25 -61.18 -6.26
C ASN A 357 -31.10 -60.99 -4.97
N TRP A 358 -32.42 -61.08 -5.12
CA TRP A 358 -33.39 -61.08 -4.01
C TRP A 358 -33.45 -59.78 -3.19
N LEU A 359 -33.18 -58.62 -3.82
CA LEU A 359 -33.44 -57.29 -3.22
C LEU A 359 -34.90 -56.83 -3.31
N GLY A 360 -35.78 -57.64 -3.89
CA GLY A 360 -37.20 -57.31 -4.08
C GLY A 360 -37.43 -56.22 -5.14
N ASN A 361 -38.51 -55.46 -4.96
CA ASN A 361 -38.88 -54.35 -5.84
C ASN A 361 -37.86 -53.19 -5.75
N ALA A 362 -37.72 -52.45 -6.84
CA ALA A 362 -36.75 -51.38 -7.00
C ALA A 362 -36.70 -50.40 -5.82
N GLY A 363 -37.84 -50.01 -5.26
CA GLY A 363 -37.87 -49.04 -4.17
C GLY A 363 -37.26 -49.54 -2.85
N GLY A 364 -37.17 -50.86 -2.66
CA GLY A 364 -36.51 -51.46 -1.50
C GLY A 364 -35.00 -51.66 -1.66
N TRP A 365 -34.44 -51.45 -2.86
CA TRP A 365 -33.06 -51.85 -3.18
C TRP A 365 -32.02 -51.16 -2.29
N ALA A 366 -32.17 -49.86 -2.03
CA ALA A 366 -31.25 -49.11 -1.18
C ALA A 366 -31.17 -49.71 0.25
N ASN A 367 -32.32 -50.05 0.84
CA ASN A 367 -32.36 -50.61 2.19
C ASN A 367 -31.90 -52.06 2.23
N ASN A 368 -32.30 -52.87 1.26
CA ASN A 368 -31.96 -54.29 1.19
C ASN A 368 -30.48 -54.51 0.83
N ALA A 369 -29.90 -53.67 -0.02
CA ALA A 369 -28.47 -53.69 -0.32
C ALA A 369 -27.65 -53.24 0.90
N ARG A 370 -28.10 -52.18 1.60
CA ARG A 370 -27.49 -51.76 2.86
C ARG A 370 -27.52 -52.87 3.92
N ALA A 371 -28.63 -53.60 4.05
CA ALA A 371 -28.75 -54.75 4.96
C ALA A 371 -27.79 -55.91 4.59
N LYS A 372 -27.46 -56.06 3.31
CA LYS A 372 -26.42 -57.00 2.82
C LYS A 372 -25.01 -56.41 2.89
N GLY A 373 -24.85 -55.20 3.44
CA GLY A 373 -23.58 -54.57 3.72
C GLY A 373 -22.95 -53.82 2.55
N PHE A 374 -23.74 -53.43 1.55
CA PHE A 374 -23.32 -52.49 0.50
C PHE A 374 -23.35 -51.06 1.02
N ARG A 375 -22.42 -50.23 0.55
CA ARG A 375 -22.47 -48.80 0.80
C ARG A 375 -23.61 -48.18 0.00
N VAL A 376 -24.41 -47.35 0.68
CA VAL A 376 -25.51 -46.62 0.05
C VAL A 376 -25.49 -45.17 0.53
N GLY A 377 -25.44 -44.23 -0.40
CA GLY A 377 -25.32 -42.80 -0.11
C GLY A 377 -26.13 -41.92 -1.07
N ALA A 378 -25.87 -40.62 -1.04
CA ALA A 378 -26.64 -39.62 -1.77
C ALA A 378 -25.91 -39.01 -2.99
N THR A 379 -24.67 -39.40 -3.24
CA THR A 379 -23.82 -38.80 -4.28
C THR A 379 -23.77 -39.70 -5.51
N PRO A 380 -24.10 -39.21 -6.72
CA PRO A 380 -23.97 -40.02 -7.92
C PRO A 380 -22.50 -40.36 -8.19
N ARG A 381 -22.27 -41.59 -8.65
CA ARG A 381 -20.95 -42.08 -9.06
C ARG A 381 -21.14 -42.97 -10.28
N VAL A 382 -20.28 -42.83 -11.28
CA VAL A 382 -20.28 -43.75 -12.43
C VAL A 382 -20.13 -45.18 -11.92
N GLY A 383 -21.02 -46.06 -12.38
CA GLY A 383 -21.09 -47.45 -11.95
C GLY A 383 -21.91 -47.73 -10.71
N SER A 384 -22.47 -46.71 -10.04
CA SER A 384 -23.45 -46.90 -8.97
C SER A 384 -24.85 -47.19 -9.52
N ILE A 385 -25.72 -47.71 -8.66
CA ILE A 385 -27.13 -47.93 -8.96
C ILE A 385 -27.93 -46.82 -8.29
N VAL A 386 -28.61 -46.00 -9.08
CA VAL A 386 -29.54 -45.01 -8.56
C VAL A 386 -30.90 -45.67 -8.27
N VAL A 387 -31.48 -45.34 -7.12
CA VAL A 387 -32.73 -45.89 -6.59
C VAL A 387 -33.70 -44.73 -6.34
N TRP A 388 -34.85 -44.80 -7.00
CA TRP A 388 -36.01 -43.93 -6.75
C TRP A 388 -37.07 -44.73 -5.98
N PRO A 389 -37.19 -44.57 -4.65
CA PRO A 389 -38.03 -45.42 -3.82
C PRO A 389 -39.53 -45.28 -4.09
N ASN A 390 -39.96 -44.09 -4.53
CA ASN A 390 -41.37 -43.73 -4.66
C ASN A 390 -41.86 -43.64 -6.11
N ASP A 391 -41.00 -43.94 -7.09
CA ASP A 391 -41.36 -43.92 -8.52
C ASP A 391 -42.21 -45.16 -8.90
N GLY A 392 -42.81 -45.17 -10.09
CA GLY A 392 -43.47 -46.36 -10.65
C GLY A 392 -44.69 -46.87 -9.88
N GLY A 393 -45.48 -45.98 -9.26
CA GLY A 393 -46.72 -46.35 -8.57
C GLY A 393 -46.52 -47.10 -7.25
N GLY A 394 -45.39 -46.89 -6.57
CA GLY A 394 -45.08 -47.50 -5.26
C GLY A 394 -44.16 -48.72 -5.32
N TYR A 395 -43.81 -49.21 -6.51
CA TYR A 395 -42.79 -50.26 -6.69
C TYR A 395 -41.35 -49.72 -6.69
N GLY A 396 -41.19 -48.42 -6.90
CA GLY A 396 -39.92 -47.74 -7.10
C GLY A 396 -39.31 -47.98 -8.48
N HIS A 397 -38.17 -47.34 -8.74
CA HIS A 397 -37.41 -47.50 -9.97
C HIS A 397 -35.89 -47.54 -9.70
N VAL A 398 -35.14 -48.26 -10.54
CA VAL A 398 -33.68 -48.34 -10.45
C VAL A 398 -33.03 -48.20 -11.83
N ALA A 399 -31.87 -47.57 -11.87
CA ALA A 399 -31.06 -47.44 -13.07
C ALA A 399 -29.55 -47.51 -12.77
N TYR A 400 -28.75 -47.82 -13.78
CA TYR A 400 -27.29 -47.87 -13.68
C TYR A 400 -26.67 -46.56 -14.16
N VAL A 401 -25.89 -45.89 -13.31
CA VAL A 401 -25.28 -44.60 -13.61
C VAL A 401 -24.10 -44.78 -14.57
N THR A 402 -24.16 -44.17 -15.75
CA THR A 402 -23.08 -44.23 -16.75
C THR A 402 -22.18 -43.01 -16.74
N ASP A 403 -22.71 -41.83 -16.41
CA ASP A 403 -21.97 -40.56 -16.45
C ASP A 403 -22.46 -39.62 -15.35
N VAL A 404 -21.56 -38.83 -14.77
CA VAL A 404 -21.85 -37.86 -13.71
C VAL A 404 -21.12 -36.56 -14.02
N GLU A 405 -21.85 -35.46 -14.19
CA GLU A 405 -21.25 -34.12 -14.28
C GLU A 405 -21.43 -33.36 -12.96
N SER A 406 -22.58 -33.54 -12.29
CA SER A 406 -22.85 -32.96 -10.98
C SER A 406 -23.92 -33.78 -10.23
N PRO A 407 -24.17 -33.52 -8.93
CA PRO A 407 -25.24 -34.20 -8.17
C PRO A 407 -26.63 -34.13 -8.80
N THR A 408 -26.87 -33.11 -9.62
CA THR A 408 -28.16 -32.83 -10.29
C THR A 408 -28.09 -33.02 -11.82
N ARG A 409 -27.02 -33.63 -12.34
CA ARG A 409 -26.85 -33.90 -13.78
C ARG A 409 -26.10 -35.21 -14.02
N ILE A 410 -26.84 -36.27 -14.35
CA ILE A 410 -26.32 -37.62 -14.61
C ILE A 410 -26.86 -38.19 -15.92
N GLN A 411 -26.22 -39.25 -16.43
CA GLN A 411 -26.80 -40.18 -17.42
C GLN A 411 -26.92 -41.58 -16.84
N VAL A 412 -27.92 -42.33 -17.29
CA VAL A 412 -28.17 -43.70 -16.83
C VAL A 412 -28.51 -44.64 -17.99
N LYS A 413 -28.25 -45.93 -17.79
CA LYS A 413 -28.87 -47.03 -18.54
C LYS A 413 -29.89 -47.74 -17.66
N GLU A 414 -31.05 -48.04 -18.23
CA GLU A 414 -32.17 -48.64 -17.52
C GLU A 414 -33.02 -49.51 -18.45
N ALA A 415 -33.95 -50.27 -17.87
CA ALA A 415 -34.97 -51.04 -18.60
C ALA A 415 -36.36 -50.73 -18.03
N ASN A 416 -37.39 -51.00 -18.83
CA ASN A 416 -38.79 -50.69 -18.54
C ASN A 416 -39.13 -49.21 -18.34
N TYR A 417 -38.33 -48.31 -18.90
CA TYR A 417 -38.67 -46.89 -18.89
C TYR A 417 -39.76 -46.60 -19.92
N ALA A 418 -40.89 -46.04 -19.49
CA ALA A 418 -42.06 -45.76 -20.34
C ALA A 418 -42.53 -46.99 -21.16
N GLY A 419 -42.46 -48.20 -20.57
CA GLY A 419 -42.86 -49.47 -21.20
C GLY A 419 -41.81 -50.09 -22.15
N LYS A 420 -40.63 -49.47 -22.31
CA LYS A 420 -39.55 -50.01 -23.15
C LYS A 420 -38.71 -51.01 -22.36
N GLN A 421 -38.94 -52.30 -22.59
CA GLN A 421 -38.35 -53.39 -21.79
C GLN A 421 -36.88 -53.73 -22.13
N TYR A 422 -36.27 -53.10 -23.13
CA TYR A 422 -34.85 -53.29 -23.44
C TYR A 422 -33.96 -52.31 -22.65
N ILE A 423 -32.68 -52.66 -22.50
CA ILE A 423 -31.70 -51.82 -21.80
C ILE A 423 -31.17 -50.75 -22.75
N ALA A 424 -31.39 -49.47 -22.42
CA ALA A 424 -30.80 -48.36 -23.15
C ALA A 424 -30.67 -47.11 -22.25
N ASN A 425 -30.04 -46.07 -22.78
CA ASN A 425 -30.14 -44.73 -22.21
C ASN A 425 -31.36 -44.05 -22.81
N PHE A 426 -32.39 -43.82 -22.00
CA PHE A 426 -33.64 -43.20 -22.44
C PHE A 426 -33.75 -41.71 -22.08
N ARG A 427 -32.91 -41.22 -21.17
CA ARG A 427 -33.07 -39.88 -20.55
C ARG A 427 -32.00 -38.88 -20.97
N GLY A 428 -30.87 -39.32 -21.52
CA GLY A 428 -29.72 -38.45 -21.74
C GLY A 428 -29.25 -37.83 -20.41
N TRP A 429 -28.81 -36.58 -20.44
CA TRP A 429 -28.50 -35.82 -19.22
C TRP A 429 -29.78 -35.34 -18.55
N PHE A 430 -29.98 -35.72 -17.28
CA PHE A 430 -31.15 -35.31 -16.51
C PHE A 430 -30.82 -35.10 -15.04
N ASN A 431 -31.74 -34.42 -14.33
CA ASN A 431 -31.68 -34.26 -12.88
C ASN A 431 -32.37 -35.44 -12.17
N PRO A 432 -31.61 -36.31 -11.46
CA PRO A 432 -32.19 -37.46 -10.78
C PRO A 432 -33.06 -37.08 -9.58
N GLN A 433 -32.92 -35.86 -9.05
CA GLN A 433 -33.68 -35.34 -7.92
C GLN A 433 -34.94 -34.56 -8.32
N ALA A 434 -35.27 -34.47 -9.62
CA ALA A 434 -36.49 -33.79 -10.03
C ALA A 434 -37.74 -34.49 -9.45
N SER A 435 -38.72 -33.70 -9.00
CA SER A 435 -39.94 -34.20 -8.34
C SER A 435 -40.74 -35.18 -9.21
N SER A 436 -40.64 -35.05 -10.54
CA SER A 436 -41.21 -35.98 -11.52
C SER A 436 -40.71 -37.42 -11.38
N TRP A 437 -39.59 -37.64 -10.69
CA TRP A 437 -38.98 -38.95 -10.47
C TRP A 437 -39.02 -39.39 -9.00
N GLY A 438 -39.77 -38.71 -8.14
CA GLY A 438 -39.89 -39.07 -6.71
C GLY A 438 -38.88 -38.37 -5.79
N GLY A 439 -38.09 -37.43 -6.30
CA GLY A 439 -37.40 -36.35 -5.55
C GLY A 439 -36.27 -36.73 -4.58
N ASN A 440 -36.25 -37.95 -4.05
CA ASN A 440 -35.28 -38.39 -3.06
C ASN A 440 -34.61 -39.69 -3.51
N VAL A 441 -33.43 -39.57 -4.12
CA VAL A 441 -32.67 -40.71 -4.65
C VAL A 441 -31.61 -41.19 -3.69
N SER A 442 -31.32 -42.47 -3.77
CA SER A 442 -30.14 -43.08 -3.14
C SER A 442 -29.30 -43.78 -4.19
N TYR A 443 -28.00 -43.90 -3.93
CA TYR A 443 -27.05 -44.59 -4.80
C TYR A 443 -26.42 -45.75 -4.06
N ILE A 444 -26.52 -46.95 -4.63
CA ILE A 444 -25.82 -48.15 -4.14
C ILE A 444 -24.50 -48.22 -4.87
N TYR A 445 -23.39 -48.27 -4.13
CA TYR A 445 -22.07 -48.30 -4.72
C TYR A 445 -21.55 -49.73 -4.86
N PRO A 446 -20.68 -49.98 -5.85
CA PRO A 446 -20.07 -51.29 -6.05
C PRO A 446 -19.02 -51.64 -4.98
N ASP A 447 -18.73 -50.75 -4.02
CA ASP A 447 -17.74 -50.91 -2.94
C ASP A 447 -18.35 -50.81 -1.54
#